data_AF-A0A0F9Q0S9-F1
#
_entry.id   AF-A0A0F9Q0S9-F1
#
_cell.length_a   1.000
_cell.length_b   1.000
_cell.length_c   1.000
_cell.angle_alpha   90.00
_cell.angle_beta   90.00
_cell.angle_gamma   90.00
#
_symmetry.space_group_name_H-M   'P 1'
#
loop_
_entity.id
_entity.type
_entity.pdbx_description
1 polymer ?
#
loop_
_entity_poly.entity_id
_entity_poly.type
_entity_poly.pdbx_seq_one_letter_code
_entity_poly.pdbx_strand_id
1 'polypeptide(L)'
;MRLPKKVLINNRPWEVIKDVKTSNATFSYKKMKIKVGTLGNSDREVLTGFMHEVAEISAVERGIRSEKCMLQHEVGDFVFSASHKQFGDMICDVSGVVGDLMKI
;
A
#
# COMPACT_ATOMS: atom_id res chain seq x y z
N MET A 1 8.62 8.10 -12.70
CA MET A 1 7.17 7.99 -13.02
C MET A 1 6.37 9.04 -12.29
N ARG A 2 5.13 9.35 -12.69
CA ARG A 2 4.17 10.15 -11.90
C ARG A 2 3.32 9.20 -11.05
N LEU A 3 3.12 9.51 -9.77
CA LEU A 3 2.17 8.80 -8.90
C LEU A 3 0.91 9.66 -8.78
N PRO A 4 -0.27 9.06 -8.53
CA PRO A 4 -1.47 9.82 -8.25
C PRO A 4 -1.24 10.63 -6.96
N LYS A 5 -1.91 11.77 -6.81
CA LYS A 5 -1.83 12.56 -5.55
C LYS A 5 -2.81 12.05 -4.50
N LYS A 6 -3.88 11.39 -4.95
CA LYS A 6 -4.93 10.81 -4.13
C LYS A 6 -5.39 9.52 -4.76
N VAL A 7 -5.74 8.54 -3.93
CA VAL A 7 -6.37 7.28 -4.36
C VAL A 7 -7.50 6.90 -3.41
N LEU A 8 -8.48 6.17 -3.92
CA LEU A 8 -9.53 5.56 -3.11
C LEU A 8 -9.14 4.10 -2.85
N ILE A 9 -9.09 3.71 -1.58
CA ILE A 9 -8.86 2.32 -1.17
C ILE A 9 -9.97 1.99 -0.18
N ASN A 10 -10.77 0.95 -0.48
CA ASN A 10 -11.97 0.61 0.30
C ASN A 10 -12.91 1.81 0.55
N ASN A 11 -13.20 2.60 -0.49
CA ASN A 11 -14.01 3.83 -0.42
C ASN A 11 -13.49 4.92 0.53
N ARG A 12 -12.23 4.83 1.00
CA ARG A 12 -11.59 5.87 1.80
C ARG A 12 -10.53 6.61 0.99
N PRO A 13 -10.47 7.95 1.07
CA PRO A 13 -9.46 8.72 0.35
C PRO A 13 -8.11 8.68 1.09
N TRP A 14 -7.05 8.38 0.34
CA TRP A 14 -5.67 8.39 0.80
C TRP A 14 -4.87 9.42 0.04
N GLU A 15 -4.07 10.21 0.76
CA GLU A 15 -3.10 11.12 0.15
C GLU A 15 -1.81 10.35 -0.18
N VAL A 16 -1.32 10.50 -1.40
CA VAL A 16 -0.10 9.84 -1.85
C VAL A 16 1.01 10.89 -1.97
N ILE A 17 2.07 10.68 -1.19
CA ILE A 17 3.20 11.56 -1.06
C ILE A 17 4.43 10.84 -1.60
N LYS A 18 5.08 11.46 -2.58
CA LYS A 18 6.42 11.02 -3.01
C LYS A 18 7.46 11.52 -2.05
N ASP A 19 8.27 10.61 -1.53
CA ASP A 19 9.42 10.94 -0.69
C ASP A 19 10.72 10.74 -1.47
N VAL A 20 11.42 11.84 -1.75
CA VAL A 20 12.69 11.82 -2.48
C VAL A 20 13.88 11.53 -1.58
N LYS A 21 13.66 11.42 -0.25
CA LYS A 21 14.72 11.24 0.73
C LYS A 21 14.87 9.80 1.20
N THR A 22 13.91 8.93 0.89
CA THR A 22 13.88 7.53 1.33
C THR A 22 13.70 6.59 0.15
N SER A 23 14.13 5.34 0.31
CA SER A 23 13.88 4.24 -0.64
C SER A 23 12.62 3.43 -0.30
N ASN A 24 12.15 3.48 0.95
CA ASN A 24 11.05 2.64 1.42
C ASN A 24 9.68 3.32 1.25
N ALA A 25 8.65 2.51 1.04
CA ALA A 25 7.26 2.91 1.13
C ALA A 25 6.70 2.66 2.55
N THR A 26 5.73 3.48 2.98
CA THR A 26 5.03 3.34 4.26
C THR A 26 3.64 3.97 4.16
N PHE A 27 2.65 3.47 4.90
CA PHE A 27 1.38 4.16 5.11
C PHE A 27 1.17 4.55 6.59
N SER A 28 0.24 5.49 6.81
CA SER A 28 -0.24 5.87 8.14
C SER A 28 -1.76 5.94 8.11
N TYR A 29 -2.42 5.03 8.82
CA TYR A 29 -3.87 4.96 8.87
C TYR A 29 -4.45 6.17 9.60
N LYS A 30 -3.84 6.56 10.74
CA LYS A 30 -4.20 7.78 11.46
C LYS A 30 -4.19 9.06 10.60
N LYS A 31 -3.22 9.17 9.67
CA LYS A 31 -3.07 10.37 8.82
C LYS A 31 -3.67 10.19 7.43
N MET A 32 -4.19 9.01 7.09
CA MET A 32 -4.68 8.64 5.76
C MET A 32 -3.68 8.99 4.65
N LYS A 33 -2.41 8.62 4.85
CA LYS A 33 -1.30 8.94 3.92
C LYS A 33 -0.53 7.69 3.52
N ILE A 34 -0.14 7.65 2.25
CA ILE A 34 0.84 6.72 1.69
C ILE A 34 2.07 7.53 1.30
N LYS A 35 3.23 7.18 1.85
CA LYS A 35 4.52 7.74 1.45
C LYS A 35 5.27 6.71 0.63
N VAL A 36 5.71 7.11 -0.55
CA VAL A 36 6.45 6.23 -1.46
C VAL A 36 7.85 6.78 -1.67
N GLY A 37 8.85 6.03 -1.18
CA GLY A 37 10.26 6.35 -1.36
C GLY A 37 10.70 6.25 -2.82
N THR A 38 11.50 7.22 -3.25
CA THR A 38 12.00 7.34 -4.63
C THR A 38 13.53 7.47 -4.71
N LEU A 39 14.23 7.54 -3.57
CA LEU A 39 15.68 7.62 -3.55
C LEU A 39 16.29 6.32 -4.07
N GLY A 40 16.96 6.38 -5.23
CA GLY A 40 17.66 5.24 -5.82
C GLY A 40 16.75 4.19 -6.48
N ASN A 41 15.43 4.36 -6.41
CA ASN A 41 14.46 3.41 -6.97
C ASN A 41 14.18 3.71 -8.44
N SER A 42 14.13 2.67 -9.27
CA SER A 42 13.55 2.70 -10.60
C SER A 42 12.04 2.94 -10.55
N ASP A 43 11.45 3.35 -11.67
CA ASP A 43 10.00 3.55 -11.79
C ASP A 43 9.21 2.28 -11.45
N ARG A 44 9.74 1.11 -11.79
CA ARG A 44 9.14 -0.18 -11.43
C ARG A 44 9.14 -0.38 -9.92
N GLU A 45 10.25 -0.10 -9.24
CA GLU A 45 10.36 -0.24 -7.78
C GLU A 45 9.47 0.77 -7.05
N VAL A 46 9.37 2.00 -7.55
CA VAL A 46 8.44 3.02 -7.02
C VAL A 46 6.99 2.55 -7.16
N LEU A 47 6.61 1.98 -8.31
CA LEU A 47 5.28 1.42 -8.51
C LEU A 47 5.03 0.22 -7.58
N THR A 48 5.98 -0.71 -7.49
CA THR A 48 5.89 -1.87 -6.59
C THR A 48 5.69 -1.42 -5.14
N GLY A 49 6.49 -0.47 -4.65
CA GLY A 49 6.35 0.06 -3.31
C GLY A 49 4.98 0.71 -3.08
N PHE A 50 4.47 1.46 -4.06
CA PHE A 50 3.13 2.02 -3.98
C PHE A 50 2.03 0.94 -3.90
N MET A 51 2.08 -0.06 -4.79
CA MET A 51 1.11 -1.16 -4.82
C MET A 51 1.18 -2.03 -3.57
N HIS A 52 2.38 -2.22 -3.01
CA HIS A 52 2.60 -2.90 -1.75
C HIS A 52 1.79 -2.23 -0.63
N GLU A 53 1.94 -0.92 -0.42
CA GLU A 53 1.19 -0.21 0.63
C GLU A 53 -0.33 -0.28 0.42
N VAL A 54 -0.81 -0.24 -0.82
CA VAL A 54 -2.25 -0.40 -1.13
C VAL A 54 -2.75 -1.77 -0.68
N ALA A 55 -2.01 -2.84 -0.98
CA ALA A 55 -2.35 -4.19 -0.55
C ALA A 55 -2.30 -4.32 0.99
N GLU A 56 -1.30 -3.72 1.65
CA GLU A 56 -1.22 -3.74 3.10
C GLU A 56 -2.41 -3.03 3.76
N ILE A 57 -2.81 -1.86 3.26
CA ILE A 57 -4.00 -1.14 3.73
C ILE A 57 -5.27 -2.00 3.58
N SER A 58 -5.42 -2.63 2.41
CA SER A 58 -6.54 -3.53 2.13
C SER A 58 -6.60 -4.71 3.09
N ALA A 59 -5.44 -5.28 3.43
CA ALA A 59 -5.31 -6.38 4.38
C ALA A 59 -5.59 -5.93 5.84
N VAL A 60 -5.20 -4.71 6.23
CA VAL A 60 -5.53 -4.14 7.55
C VAL A 60 -7.04 -3.98 7.72
N GLU A 61 -7.72 -3.40 6.73
CA GLU A 61 -9.19 -3.19 6.78
C GLU A 61 -9.98 -4.49 6.90
N ARG A 62 -9.42 -5.58 6.39
CA ARG A 62 -10.04 -6.92 6.42
C ARG A 62 -9.64 -7.73 7.66
N GLY A 63 -8.85 -7.16 8.57
CA GLY A 63 -8.36 -7.85 9.77
C GLY A 63 -7.38 -8.99 9.47
N ILE A 64 -6.81 -9.03 8.27
CA ILE A 64 -5.84 -10.06 7.84
C ILE A 64 -4.46 -9.75 8.43
N ARG A 65 -4.20 -8.49 8.76
CA ARG A 65 -2.97 -8.03 9.41
C ARG A 65 -3.24 -6.88 10.37
N SER A 66 -2.31 -6.66 11.31
CA SER A 66 -2.28 -5.44 12.10
C SER A 66 -1.67 -4.26 11.32
N GLU A 67 -2.06 -3.04 11.68
CA GLU A 67 -1.53 -1.79 11.09
C GLU A 67 0.00 -1.66 11.33
N LYS A 68 0.43 -2.07 12.52
CA LYS A 68 1.80 -2.41 12.96
C LYS A 68 1.70 -2.63 14.47
N CYS A 69 2.08 -3.80 15.00
CA CYS A 69 2.42 -3.85 16.42
C CYS A 69 3.69 -3.03 16.63
N MET A 70 3.66 -2.16 17.64
CA MET A 70 4.80 -1.34 18.02
C MET A 70 6.01 -2.23 18.31
N LEU A 71 7.18 -1.78 17.83
CA LEU A 71 8.51 -2.21 18.26
C LEU A 71 8.70 -3.73 18.35
N GLN A 72 9.17 -4.33 17.26
CA GLN A 72 10.18 -5.38 17.41
C GLN A 72 11.17 -5.27 16.26
N HIS A 73 12.41 -4.98 16.65
CA HIS A 73 13.60 -5.15 15.85
C HIS A 73 13.74 -6.64 15.53
N GLU A 74 12.98 -7.14 14.56
CA GLU A 74 13.24 -8.42 13.92
C GLU A 74 12.42 -8.43 12.63
N VAL A 75 13.10 -8.69 11.51
CA VAL A 75 12.47 -8.98 10.23
C VAL A 75 11.81 -10.35 10.38
N GLY A 76 10.68 -10.41 11.07
CA GLY A 76 9.89 -11.61 11.24
C GLY A 76 8.92 -11.76 10.08
N ASP A 77 8.87 -12.95 9.49
CA ASP A 77 7.82 -13.31 8.54
C ASP A 77 6.46 -13.27 9.25
N PHE A 78 5.52 -12.50 8.72
CA PHE A 78 4.15 -12.48 9.22
C PHE A 78 3.36 -13.62 8.56
N VAL A 79 2.71 -14.46 9.38
CA VAL A 79 1.75 -15.44 8.86
C VAL A 79 0.44 -14.70 8.58
N PHE A 80 0.12 -14.52 7.30
CA PHE A 80 -1.18 -14.01 6.87
C PHE A 80 -2.11 -15.20 6.62
N SER A 81 -3.23 -15.28 7.34
CA SER A 81 -4.29 -16.24 7.07
C SER A 81 -5.49 -15.51 6.49
N ALA A 82 -5.87 -15.85 5.26
CA ALA A 82 -7.00 -15.28 4.56
C ALA A 82 -7.76 -16.36 3.78
N SER A 83 -9.08 -16.27 3.75
CA SER A 83 -9.88 -17.07 2.82
C SER A 83 -9.61 -16.64 1.36
N HIS A 84 -9.86 -17.55 0.42
CA HIS A 84 -9.72 -17.24 -1.02
C HIS A 84 -10.57 -16.02 -1.43
N LYS A 85 -11.75 -15.86 -0.83
CA LYS A 85 -12.60 -14.68 -1.02
C LYS A 85 -11.92 -13.40 -0.56
N GLN A 86 -11.37 -13.38 0.65
CA GLN A 86 -10.66 -12.22 1.19
C GLN A 86 -9.44 -11.83 0.35
N PHE A 87 -8.72 -12.82 -0.18
CA PHE A 87 -7.62 -12.58 -1.11
C PHE A 87 -8.13 -11.97 -2.43
N GLY A 88 -9.22 -12.52 -2.99
CA GLY A 88 -9.89 -11.96 -4.17
C GLY A 88 -10.31 -10.49 -3.97
N ASP A 89 -10.92 -10.18 -2.82
CA ASP A 89 -11.34 -8.83 -2.48
C ASP A 89 -10.15 -7.86 -2.38
N MET A 90 -9.00 -8.31 -1.86
CA MET A 90 -7.78 -7.51 -1.82
C MET A 90 -7.24 -7.22 -3.24
N ILE A 91 -7.29 -8.21 -4.13
CA ILE A 91 -6.88 -8.05 -5.52
C ILE A 91 -7.82 -7.10 -6.25
N CYS A 92 -9.13 -7.10 -5.97
CA CYS A 92 -10.06 -6.11 -6.49
C CYS A 92 -9.65 -4.68 -6.13
N ASP A 93 -9.26 -4.41 -4.88
CA ASP A 93 -8.81 -3.07 -4.47
C ASP A 93 -7.54 -2.62 -5.20
N VAL A 94 -6.54 -3.52 -5.26
CA VAL A 94 -5.29 -3.31 -5.99
C VAL A 94 -5.59 -3.03 -7.46
N SER A 95 -6.47 -3.81 -8.08
CA SER A 95 -6.86 -3.66 -9.48
C SER A 95 -7.63 -2.37 -9.76
N GLY A 96 -8.45 -1.89 -8.83
CA GLY A 96 -9.14 -0.61 -8.95
C GLY A 96 -8.15 0.55 -9.02
N VAL A 97 -7.14 0.54 -8.15
CA VAL A 97 -6.07 1.55 -8.16
C VAL A 97 -5.23 1.47 -9.45
N VAL A 98 -4.94 0.26 -9.95
CA VAL A 98 -4.24 0.07 -11.23
C VAL A 98 -5.10 0.56 -12.41
N GLY A 99 -6.39 0.26 -12.42
CA GLY A 99 -7.34 0.72 -13.42
C GLY A 99 -7.37 2.25 -13.50
N ASP A 100 -7.50 2.92 -12.35
CA ASP A 100 -7.44 4.38 -12.25
C ASP A 100 -6.11 4.96 -12.79
N LEU A 101 -4.99 4.28 -12.53
CA LEU A 101 -3.67 4.67 -13.03
C LEU A 101 -3.52 4.51 -14.53
N MET A 102 -4.10 3.44 -15.08
CA MET A 102 -4.07 3.11 -16.50
C MET A 102 -5.16 3.84 -17.31
N LYS A 103 -6.13 4.46 -16.63
CA LYS A 103 -7.36 5.04 -17.21
C LYS A 103 -8.19 4.01 -17.99
N ILE A 104 -8.30 2.80 -17.45
CA ILE A 104 -9.12 1.71 -18.01
C ILE A 104 -10.43 1.63 -17.24
#